data_AF-A0A061IZG5-F1
#
_entry.id   AF-A0A061IZG5-F1
#
_cell.length_a   1.000
_cell.length_b   1.000
_cell.length_c   1.000
_cell.angle_alpha   90.00
_cell.angle_beta   90.00
_cell.angle_gamma   90.00
#
_symmetry.space_group_name_H-M   'P 1'
#
loop_
_entity.id
_entity.type
_entity.pdbx_description
1 polymer ?
#
loop_
_entity_poly.entity_id
_entity_poly.type
_entity_poly.pdbx_seq_one_letter_code
_entity_poly.pdbx_strand_id
1 'polypeptide(L)'
;MVTRNSLYHSFGWNPDTLPFWRHCIFVISLAVASLLCGLFIPKINTVFGLIGAFCGGILAFILPALLMMYGGNWSLRSVGWMHYTLTYVLLLAGVAMMVFGTGATIYSAVKGD
;
A
#
# COMPACT_ATOMS: atom_id res chain seq x y z
N MET A 1 17.20 2.25 -0.26
CA MET A 1 17.55 3.47 -1.05
C MET A 1 16.29 4.18 -1.54
N VAL A 2 15.41 3.48 -2.28
CA VAL A 2 14.16 4.01 -2.86
C VAL A 2 13.13 4.46 -1.82
N THR A 3 12.93 3.70 -0.75
CA THR A 3 11.93 4.02 0.30
C THR A 3 12.19 5.38 0.95
N ARG A 4 13.44 5.66 1.31
CA ARG A 4 13.84 6.95 1.90
C ARG A 4 13.60 8.11 0.93
N ASN A 5 13.97 7.95 -0.34
CA ASN A 5 13.80 9.00 -1.34
C ASN A 5 12.32 9.28 -1.64
N SER A 6 11.50 8.23 -1.68
CA SER A 6 10.04 8.33 -1.87
C SER A 6 9.38 9.05 -0.69
N LEU A 7 9.81 8.76 0.54
CA LEU A 7 9.33 9.45 1.73
C LEU A 7 9.74 10.92 1.76
N TYR A 8 10.97 11.25 1.39
CA TYR A 8 11.39 12.65 1.26
C TYR A 8 10.55 13.42 0.24
N HIS A 9 10.26 12.80 -0.91
CA HIS A 9 9.39 13.40 -1.91
C HIS A 9 7.94 13.54 -1.40
N SER A 10 7.42 12.57 -0.65
CA SER A 10 6.07 12.63 -0.06
C SER A 10 5.92 13.76 0.98
N PHE A 11 7.00 14.12 1.67
CA PHE A 11 7.04 15.28 2.58
C PHE A 11 7.40 16.61 1.88
N GLY A 12 7.55 16.59 0.56
CA GLY A 12 7.93 17.76 -0.24
C GLY A 12 9.37 18.21 -0.01
N TRP A 13 10.25 17.32 0.47
CA TRP A 13 11.63 17.64 0.79
C TRP A 13 12.59 17.25 -0.34
N ASN A 14 13.28 18.28 -0.86
CA ASN A 14 14.59 18.30 -1.53
C ASN A 14 15.65 17.32 -0.96
N PRO A 15 15.93 16.11 -1.50
CA PRO A 15 17.03 15.26 -1.03
C PRO A 15 18.38 15.98 -1.01
N ASP A 16 18.55 16.93 -1.95
CA ASP A 16 19.79 17.68 -2.18
C ASP A 16 19.95 18.93 -1.30
N THR A 17 18.88 19.39 -0.64
CA THR A 17 18.89 20.62 0.18
C THR A 17 18.62 20.36 1.67
N LEU A 18 18.49 19.10 2.08
CA LEU A 18 18.13 18.73 3.45
C LEU A 18 19.34 18.82 4.40
N PRO A 19 19.25 19.57 5.51
CA PRO A 19 20.29 19.58 6.52
C PRO A 19 20.45 18.18 7.16
N PHE A 20 21.70 17.75 7.34
CA PHE A 20 22.08 16.41 7.79
C PHE A 20 21.36 15.95 9.07
N TRP A 21 21.10 16.88 9.99
CA TRP A 21 20.36 16.61 11.23
C TRP A 21 18.92 16.12 10.99
N ARG A 22 18.20 16.72 10.03
CA ARG A 22 16.82 16.31 9.70
C ARG A 22 16.80 14.93 9.04
N HIS A 23 17.80 14.66 8.20
CA HIS A 23 17.99 13.35 7.60
C HIS A 23 18.25 12.27 8.66
N CYS A 24 19.16 12.53 9.60
CA CYS A 24 19.49 11.58 10.66
C CYS A 24 18.28 11.24 11.54
N ILE A 25 17.53 12.25 11.99
CA ILE A 25 16.33 12.03 12.80
C ILE A 25 15.32 11.15 12.05
N PHE A 26 15.08 11.42 10.76
CA PHE A 26 14.14 10.66 9.96
C PHE A 26 14.57 9.20 9.79
N VAL A 27 15.83 8.95 9.41
CA VAL A 27 16.34 7.59 9.21
C VAL A 27 16.41 6.80 10.51
N ILE A 28 16.83 7.44 11.62
CA ILE A 28 16.86 6.80 12.94
C ILE A 28 15.44 6.44 13.37
N SER A 29 14.45 7.33 13.19
CA SER A 29 13.06 7.02 13.54
C SER A 29 12.52 5.82 12.75
N LEU A 30 12.83 5.72 11.46
CA LEU A 30 12.49 4.58 10.62
C LEU A 30 13.16 3.29 11.08
N ALA A 31 14.45 3.37 11.44
CA ALA A 31 15.21 2.23 11.94
C ALA A 31 14.63 1.73 13.28
N VAL A 32 14.34 2.65 14.21
CA VAL A 32 13.71 2.32 15.49
C VAL A 32 12.34 1.69 15.28
N ALA A 33 11.51 2.26 14.40
CA ALA A 33 10.20 1.68 14.07
C ALA A 33 10.33 0.27 13.48
N SER A 34 11.28 0.05 12.57
CA SER A 34 11.53 -1.27 11.98
C SER A 34 12.02 -2.29 13.02
N LEU A 35 12.84 -1.84 13.98
CA LEU A 35 13.36 -2.69 15.05
C LEU A 35 12.26 -3.06 16.04
N LEU A 36 11.39 -2.12 16.40
CA LEU A 36 10.20 -2.39 17.21
C LEU A 36 9.27 -3.38 16.48
N CYS A 37 8.97 -3.16 15.20
CA CYS A 37 8.13 -4.07 14.43
C CYS A 37 8.75 -5.48 14.33
N GLY A 38 10.07 -5.59 14.09
CA GLY A 38 10.77 -6.86 14.04
C GLY A 38 10.86 -7.57 15.40
N LEU A 39 10.89 -6.81 16.50
CA LEU A 39 10.90 -7.36 17.86
C LEU A 39 9.53 -7.93 18.26
N PHE A 40 8.43 -7.25 17.88
CA PHE A 40 7.07 -7.65 18.24
C PHE A 40 6.45 -8.67 17.28
N ILE A 41 6.92 -8.77 16.03
CA ILE A 41 6.36 -9.68 15.02
C ILE A 41 7.37 -10.80 14.75
N PRO A 42 7.26 -11.95 15.44
CA PRO A 42 8.24 -13.04 15.34
C PRO A 42 8.15 -13.81 14.01
N LYS A 43 7.06 -13.65 13.24
CA LYS A 43 6.84 -14.37 11.98
C LYS A 43 6.86 -13.42 10.79
N ILE A 44 7.88 -13.59 9.94
CA ILE A 44 8.04 -12.79 8.71
C ILE A 44 6.87 -12.97 7.73
N ASN A 45 6.22 -14.15 7.76
CA ASN A 45 5.08 -14.47 6.91
C ASN A 45 3.87 -13.56 7.21
N THR A 46 3.68 -13.18 8.48
CA THR A 46 2.62 -12.25 8.87
C THR A 46 2.87 -10.86 8.30
N VAL A 47 4.12 -10.38 8.37
CA VAL A 47 4.51 -9.07 7.83
C VAL A 47 4.36 -9.05 6.30
N PHE A 48 4.88 -10.06 5.61
CA PHE A 48 4.75 -10.15 4.16
C PHE A 48 3.32 -10.33 3.69
N GLY A 49 2.52 -11.12 4.41
CA GLY A 49 1.11 -11.29 4.10
C GLY A 49 0.33 -9.99 4.26
N LEU A 50 0.55 -9.25 5.35
CA LEU A 50 -0.16 -8.00 5.63
C LEU A 50 0.25 -6.91 4.62
N ILE A 51 1.55 -6.72 4.40
CA ILE A 51 2.06 -5.76 3.41
C ILE A 51 1.61 -6.14 2.01
N GLY A 52 1.69 -7.43 1.65
CA GLY A 52 1.29 -7.93 0.35
C GLY A 52 -0.21 -7.75 0.08
N ALA A 53 -1.07 -8.06 1.04
CA ALA A 53 -2.51 -7.86 0.92
C ALA A 53 -2.88 -6.37 0.79
N PHE A 54 -2.28 -5.52 1.61
CA PHE A 54 -2.58 -4.09 1.61
C PHE A 54 -2.03 -3.39 0.38
N CYS A 55 -0.74 -3.56 0.09
CA CYS A 55 -0.07 -2.95 -1.05
C CYS A 55 -0.59 -3.52 -2.38
N GLY A 56 -0.77 -4.84 -2.47
CA GLY A 56 -1.30 -5.51 -3.66
C GLY A 56 -2.74 -5.09 -3.95
N GLY A 57 -3.62 -5.03 -2.95
CA GLY A 57 -4.99 -4.55 -3.12
C GLY A 57 -5.05 -3.11 -3.61
N ILE A 58 -4.28 -2.21 -2.99
CA ILE A 58 -4.30 -0.77 -3.32
C ILE A 58 -3.66 -0.52 -4.69
N LEU A 59 -2.40 -0.91 -4.87
CA LEU A 59 -1.63 -0.50 -6.05
C LEU A 59 -1.98 -1.35 -7.28
N ALA A 60 -2.31 -2.64 -7.13
CA ALA A 60 -2.55 -3.51 -8.28
C ALA A 60 -4.00 -3.48 -8.77
N PHE A 61 -4.98 -3.18 -7.90
CA PHE A 61 -6.41 -3.23 -8.26
C PHE A 61 -7.14 -1.91 -8.05
N ILE A 62 -7.09 -1.34 -6.84
CA ILE A 62 -7.89 -0.14 -6.50
C ILE A 62 -7.40 1.09 -7.28
N LEU A 63 -6.10 1.34 -7.30
CA LEU A 63 -5.51 2.51 -7.97
C LEU A 63 -5.75 2.52 -9.49
N PRO A 64 -5.51 1.44 -10.26
CA PRO A 64 -5.82 1.44 -11.69
C PRO A 64 -7.32 1.55 -11.97
N ALA A 65 -8.18 0.97 -11.13
CA ALA A 65 -9.63 1.12 -11.26
C ALA A 65 -10.07 2.58 -11.05
N LEU A 66 -9.54 3.24 -10.01
CA LEU A 66 -9.80 4.65 -9.73
C LEU A 66 -9.25 5.56 -10.83
N LEU A 67 -8.05 5.29 -11.34
CA LEU A 67 -7.45 6.08 -12.42
C LEU A 67 -8.27 5.96 -13.72
N MET A 68 -8.82 4.78 -14.01
CA MET A 68 -9.74 4.61 -15.13
C MET A 68 -11.09 5.33 -14.92
N MET A 69 -11.61 5.35 -13.69
CA MET A 69 -12.86 6.07 -13.35
C MET A 69 -12.71 7.59 -13.40
N TYR A 70 -11.60 8.13 -12.90
CA TYR A 70 -11.37 9.57 -12.80
C TYR A 70 -10.68 10.17 -14.03
N GLY A 71 -10.13 9.35 -14.92
CA GLY A 71 -9.35 9.78 -16.09
C GLY A 71 -10.14 10.36 -17.27
N GLY A 72 -11.47 10.50 -17.20
CA GLY A 72 -12.27 11.05 -18.29
C GLY A 72 -13.78 11.16 -18.00
N ASN A 73 -14.57 11.55 -19.01
CA ASN A 73 -16.03 11.72 -18.92
C ASN A 73 -16.75 10.36 -18.80
N TRP A 74 -16.63 9.74 -17.62
CA TRP A 74 -16.98 8.36 -17.35
C TRP A 74 -18.50 8.15 -17.30
N SER A 75 -19.06 7.89 -18.47
CA SER A 75 -20.48 7.63 -18.71
C SER A 75 -20.64 6.23 -19.32
N LEU A 76 -21.72 5.51 -18.95
CA LEU A 76 -22.10 4.21 -19.55
C LEU A 76 -22.12 4.27 -21.08
N ARG A 77 -22.38 5.46 -21.64
CA ARG A 77 -22.46 5.73 -23.08
C ARG A 77 -21.10 5.96 -23.76
N SER A 78 -20.05 6.28 -23.00
CA SER A 78 -18.72 6.60 -23.52
C SER A 78 -17.76 5.42 -23.51
N VAL A 79 -17.90 4.48 -22.56
CA VAL A 79 -16.90 3.42 -22.29
C VAL A 79 -17.43 2.03 -22.67
N GLY A 80 -18.74 1.88 -22.82
CA GLY A 80 -19.39 0.60 -23.07
C GLY A 80 -19.57 -0.23 -21.80
N TRP A 81 -20.57 -1.12 -21.82
CA TRP A 81 -21.01 -1.88 -20.64
C TRP A 81 -19.92 -2.82 -20.09
N MET A 82 -19.08 -3.39 -20.97
CA MET A 82 -18.02 -4.32 -20.58
C MET A 82 -16.90 -3.64 -19.78
N HIS A 83 -16.42 -2.48 -20.23
CA HIS A 83 -15.38 -1.76 -19.49
C HIS A 83 -15.90 -1.20 -18.17
N TYR A 84 -17.16 -0.75 -18.13
CA TYR A 84 -17.83 -0.29 -16.92
C TYR A 84 -17.96 -1.41 -15.88
N THR A 85 -18.49 -2.58 -16.27
CA THR A 85 -18.63 -3.71 -15.34
C THR A 85 -17.27 -4.24 -14.85
N LEU A 86 -16.28 -4.35 -15.75
CA LEU A 86 -14.95 -4.84 -15.40
C LEU A 86 -14.25 -3.97 -14.36
N THR A 87 -14.34 -2.63 -14.48
CA THR A 87 -13.69 -1.70 -13.55
C THR A 87 -14.31 -1.74 -12.16
N TYR A 88 -15.64 -1.86 -12.05
CA TYR A 88 -16.28 -2.07 -10.74
C TYR A 88 -15.91 -3.43 -10.13
N VAL A 89 -15.84 -4.49 -10.94
CA VAL A 89 -15.39 -5.81 -10.47
C VAL A 89 -13.93 -5.73 -9.99
N LEU A 90 -13.06 -5.01 -10.70
CA LEU A 90 -11.66 -4.82 -10.31
C LEU A 90 -11.54 -4.07 -8.97
N LEU A 91 -12.35 -3.03 -8.77
CA LEU A 91 -12.40 -2.26 -7.54
C LEU A 91 -12.88 -3.13 -6.37
N LEU A 92 -13.98 -3.85 -6.55
CA LEU A 92 -14.52 -4.76 -5.53
C LEU A 92 -13.56 -5.90 -5.22
N ALA A 93 -12.89 -6.48 -6.22
CA ALA A 93 -11.87 -7.50 -6.04
C ALA A 93 -10.68 -6.98 -5.24
N GLY A 94 -10.23 -5.74 -5.50
CA GLY A 94 -9.18 -5.08 -4.72
C GLY A 94 -9.56 -4.88 -3.25
N VAL A 95 -10.79 -4.43 -2.98
CA VAL A 95 -11.31 -4.28 -1.61
C VAL A 95 -11.44 -5.64 -0.92
N ALA A 96 -11.98 -6.66 -1.61
CA ALA A 96 -12.08 -8.00 -1.08
C ALA A 96 -10.70 -8.59 -0.76
N MET A 97 -9.74 -8.46 -1.66
CA MET A 97 -8.36 -8.92 -1.43
C MET A 97 -7.72 -8.24 -0.22
N MET A 98 -7.92 -6.94 -0.04
CA MET A 98 -7.43 -6.21 1.13
C MET A 98 -8.08 -6.73 2.42
N VAL A 99 -9.41 -6.83 2.47
CA VAL A 99 -10.14 -7.23 3.69
C VAL A 99 -9.85 -8.68 4.04
N PHE A 100 -9.99 -9.61 3.09
CA PHE A 100 -9.75 -11.03 3.31
C PHE A 100 -8.27 -11.32 3.53
N GLY A 101 -7.36 -10.67 2.80
CA GLY A 101 -5.92 -10.86 2.97
C GLY A 101 -5.42 -10.34 4.32
N THR A 102 -5.92 -9.19 4.77
CA THR A 102 -5.59 -8.66 6.10
C THR A 102 -6.25 -9.50 7.21
N GLY A 103 -7.49 -9.94 7.02
CA GLY A 103 -8.19 -10.83 7.95
C GLY A 103 -7.50 -12.18 8.13
N ALA A 104 -7.09 -12.82 7.02
CA ALA A 104 -6.37 -14.08 7.04
C ALA A 104 -5.00 -13.95 7.73
N THR A 105 -4.28 -12.84 7.51
CA THR A 105 -2.98 -12.61 8.13
C THR A 105 -3.09 -12.35 9.63
N ILE A 106 -4.08 -11.57 10.07
CA ILE A 106 -4.38 -11.39 11.50
C ILE A 106 -4.79 -12.71 12.15
N TYR A 107 -5.68 -13.48 11.50
CA TYR A 107 -6.09 -14.78 12.01
C TYR A 107 -4.91 -15.74 12.17
N SER A 108 -4.02 -15.80 11.17
CA SER A 108 -2.80 -16.60 11.25
C SER A 108 -1.84 -16.12 12.34
N ALA A 109 -1.77 -14.81 12.59
CA ALA A 109 -0.94 -14.24 13.64
C ALA A 109 -1.44 -14.59 15.05
N VAL A 110 -2.76 -14.58 15.25
CA VAL A 110 -3.40 -14.89 16.55
C VAL A 110 -3.39 -16.39 16.84
N LYS A 111 -3.66 -17.22 15.82
CA LYS A 111 -3.72 -18.68 15.98
C LYS A 111 -2.34 -19.31 16.24
N GLY A 112 -1.25 -18.63 15.87
CA GLY A 112 0.10 -19.02 16.27
C GLY A 112 0.71 -20.19 15.49
N ASP A 113 0.08 -20.65 14.40
CA ASP A 113 0.63 -21.70 13.50
C ASP A 113 1.91 -21.24 12.80
#